data_AF-A0A378A270-F1
#
_entry.id   AF-A0A378A270-F1
#
_cell.length_a   1.000
_cell.length_b   1.000
_cell.length_c   1.000
_cell.angle_alpha   90.00
_cell.angle_beta   90.00
_cell.angle_gamma   90.00
#
_symmetry.space_group_name_H-M   'P 1'
#
loop_
_entity.id
_entity.type
_entity.pdbx_description
1 polymer ?
#
loop_
_entity_poly.entity_id
_entity_poly.type
_entity_poly.pdbx_seq_one_letter_code
_entity_poly.pdbx_strand_id
1 'polypeptide(L)'
;MSKFFIHRPVFAWVLAIIMMIAGGLAILQLPIAQYPTIAPPAVAISATYPGADAQTVQDTVTQVIEQNMNGIDNLMYMSSTSDSAGSVTITLTFKSGTDPDIAQVQVQNKLQLATPLLPQEVQQQGISVEKSSSSFLLVAGFISDNPTTTQDDISDYVASNVKDPISRLNGVGDVQLFGAQYAMRVWLDGNLLNKYNLTPVDVINALQVQNDQIAAGQLGGTPALKGQQLNASIIAQTRLKDPQEFGKVTLRVNADGSVVHLKDVARIELGGENYNVVARINGKPASGLGIKLATGANALDTATARLKRSWPSCSPYFPQG
;
A
#
# COMPACT_ATOMS: atom_id res chain seq x y z
N MET A 1 -11.14 -39.94 47.34
CA MET A 1 -10.88 -38.49 47.27
C MET A 1 -11.83 -37.66 48.12
N SER A 2 -13.15 -37.83 48.04
CA SER A 2 -14.12 -36.98 48.77
C SER A 2 -13.95 -37.02 50.30
N LYS A 3 -13.68 -38.19 50.90
CA LYS A 3 -13.40 -38.31 52.35
C LYS A 3 -12.13 -37.55 52.80
N PHE A 4 -11.15 -37.32 51.91
CA PHE A 4 -9.91 -36.60 52.23
C PHE A 4 -10.15 -35.09 52.35
N PHE A 5 -10.94 -34.52 51.44
CA PHE A 5 -11.30 -33.09 51.47
C PHE A 5 -12.27 -32.74 52.63
N ILE A 6 -13.10 -33.70 53.07
CA ILE A 6 -13.98 -33.53 54.25
C ILE A 6 -13.17 -33.34 55.55
N HIS A 7 -12.06 -34.08 55.72
CA HIS A 7 -11.21 -33.98 56.92
C HIS A 7 -10.16 -32.86 56.81
N ARG A 8 -10.02 -32.20 55.65
CA ARG A 8 -9.08 -31.09 55.41
C ARG A 8 -9.77 -29.93 54.64
N PRO A 9 -10.74 -29.25 55.26
CA PRO A 9 -11.52 -28.20 54.59
C PRO A 9 -10.67 -27.01 54.13
N VAL A 10 -9.60 -26.66 54.86
CA VAL A 10 -8.67 -25.59 54.45
C VAL A 10 -7.95 -25.95 53.15
N PHE A 11 -7.57 -27.22 52.95
CA PHE A 11 -6.89 -27.66 51.73
C PHE A 11 -7.81 -27.61 50.50
N ALA A 12 -9.10 -27.92 50.69
CA ALA A 12 -10.11 -27.76 49.63
C ALA A 12 -10.27 -26.28 49.23
N TRP A 13 -10.30 -25.36 50.20
CA TRP A 13 -10.35 -23.92 49.94
C TRP A 13 -9.10 -23.39 49.23
N VAL A 14 -7.92 -23.87 49.60
CA VAL A 14 -6.67 -23.49 48.91
C VAL A 14 -6.72 -23.86 47.43
N LEU A 15 -7.14 -25.09 47.09
CA LEU A 15 -7.27 -25.51 45.70
C LEU A 15 -8.35 -24.70 44.96
N ALA A 16 -9.48 -24.42 45.60
CA ALA A 16 -10.51 -23.57 45.01
C ALA A 16 -9.99 -22.15 44.73
N ILE A 17 -9.24 -21.56 45.66
CA ILE A 17 -8.63 -20.23 45.48
C ILE A 17 -7.58 -20.25 44.36
N ILE A 18 -6.72 -21.27 44.30
CA ILE A 18 -5.74 -21.41 43.21
C ILE A 18 -6.46 -21.50 41.86
N MET A 19 -7.53 -22.29 41.77
CA MET A 19 -8.35 -22.41 40.54
C MET A 19 -9.04 -21.09 40.17
N MET A 20 -9.55 -20.35 41.16
CA MET A 20 -10.15 -19.02 40.92
C MET A 20 -9.11 -18.00 40.46
N ILE A 21 -7.91 -18.00 41.04
CA ILE A 21 -6.81 -17.10 40.62
C ILE A 21 -6.36 -17.46 39.20
N ALA A 22 -6.16 -18.75 38.91
CA ALA A 22 -5.80 -19.21 37.57
C ALA A 22 -6.88 -18.87 36.52
N GLY A 23 -8.16 -19.10 36.87
CA GLY A 23 -9.30 -18.73 36.01
C GLY A 23 -9.41 -17.22 35.80
N GLY A 24 -9.19 -16.42 36.85
CA GLY A 24 -9.17 -14.96 36.77
C GLY A 24 -8.05 -14.45 35.87
N LEU A 25 -6.84 -14.98 36.00
CA LEU A 25 -5.71 -14.65 35.11
C LEU A 25 -5.99 -15.06 33.66
N ALA A 26 -6.60 -16.22 33.43
CA ALA A 26 -6.97 -16.69 32.09
C ALA A 26 -8.00 -15.76 31.43
N ILE A 27 -9.04 -15.33 32.17
CA ILE A 27 -10.05 -14.39 31.67
C ILE A 27 -9.42 -13.06 31.22
N LEU A 28 -8.38 -12.60 31.92
CA LEU A 28 -7.67 -11.36 31.58
C LEU A 28 -6.76 -11.49 30.34
N GLN A 29 -6.28 -12.70 30.02
CA GLN A 29 -5.36 -12.95 28.90
C GLN A 29 -6.03 -13.51 27.65
N LEU A 30 -7.23 -14.10 27.77
CA LEU A 30 -7.89 -14.76 26.65
C LEU A 30 -8.31 -13.74 25.57
N PRO A 31 -7.97 -13.99 24.30
CA PRO A 31 -8.43 -13.17 23.19
C PRO A 31 -9.96 -13.18 23.06
N ILE A 32 -10.53 -12.03 22.75
CA ILE A 32 -11.98 -11.86 22.52
C ILE A 32 -12.21 -11.69 21.02
N ALA A 33 -12.99 -12.59 20.43
CA ALA A 33 -13.43 -12.53 19.04
C ALA A 33 -14.88 -12.98 18.93
N GLN A 34 -15.64 -12.43 17.98
CA GLN A 34 -17.05 -12.82 17.76
C GLN A 34 -17.17 -14.28 17.29
N TYR A 35 -16.22 -14.72 16.47
CA TYR A 35 -16.05 -16.09 16.00
C TYR A 35 -14.57 -16.47 16.05
N PRO A 36 -14.22 -17.75 16.30
CA PRO A 36 -12.88 -18.23 16.01
C PRO A 36 -12.61 -18.12 14.50
N THR A 37 -11.34 -18.15 14.09
CA THR A 37 -10.98 -18.20 12.66
C THR A 37 -11.41 -19.54 12.07
N ILE A 38 -12.62 -19.59 11.51
CA ILE A 38 -13.18 -20.78 10.83
C ILE A 38 -12.85 -20.77 9.33
N ALA A 39 -12.60 -19.59 8.77
CA ALA A 39 -12.28 -19.44 7.36
C ALA A 39 -10.93 -20.11 7.04
N PRO A 40 -10.84 -20.85 5.92
CA PRO A 40 -9.57 -21.39 5.45
C PRO A 40 -8.57 -20.23 5.20
N PRO A 41 -7.28 -20.42 5.48
CA PRO A 41 -6.28 -19.40 5.20
C PRO A 41 -6.18 -19.16 3.70
N ALA A 42 -6.03 -17.90 3.31
CA ALA A 42 -5.90 -17.50 1.92
C ALA A 42 -4.78 -16.49 1.76
N VAL A 43 -4.14 -16.49 0.60
CA VAL A 43 -3.12 -15.53 0.19
C VAL A 43 -3.60 -14.87 -1.09
N ALA A 44 -3.62 -13.55 -1.12
CA ALA A 44 -3.97 -12.76 -2.29
C ALA A 44 -2.69 -12.19 -2.91
N ILE A 45 -2.61 -12.28 -4.24
CA ILE A 45 -1.62 -11.60 -5.07
C ILE A 45 -2.36 -10.50 -5.80
N SER A 46 -1.89 -9.26 -5.67
CA SER A 46 -2.48 -8.11 -6.35
C SER A 46 -1.44 -7.40 -7.21
N ALA A 47 -1.81 -7.05 -8.43
CA ALA A 47 -1.00 -6.24 -9.32
C ALA A 47 -1.88 -5.33 -10.18
N THR A 48 -1.27 -4.30 -10.76
CA THR A 48 -1.96 -3.36 -11.64
C THR A 48 -1.15 -3.19 -12.92
N TYR A 49 -1.83 -3.28 -14.07
CA TYR A 49 -1.32 -2.93 -15.38
C TYR A 49 -2.09 -1.70 -15.88
N PRO A 50 -1.57 -0.47 -15.63
CA PRO A 50 -2.25 0.75 -16.03
C PRO A 50 -2.52 0.80 -17.54
N GLY A 51 -3.79 0.98 -17.91
CA GLY A 51 -4.22 1.15 -19.30
C GLY A 51 -4.43 -0.15 -20.09
N ALA A 52 -4.23 -1.33 -19.48
CA ALA A 52 -4.56 -2.61 -20.11
C ALA A 52 -6.05 -2.96 -19.91
N ASP A 53 -6.66 -3.58 -20.91
CA ASP A 53 -7.98 -4.18 -20.81
C ASP A 53 -7.93 -5.54 -20.11
N ALA A 54 -9.10 -6.03 -19.67
CA ALA A 54 -9.20 -7.27 -18.90
C ALA A 54 -8.58 -8.49 -19.60
N GLN A 55 -8.71 -8.59 -20.94
CA GLN A 55 -8.15 -9.70 -21.70
C GLN A 55 -6.62 -9.63 -21.73
N THR A 56 -6.07 -8.45 -21.99
CA THR A 56 -4.62 -8.22 -21.94
C THR A 56 -4.05 -8.54 -20.56
N VAL A 57 -4.69 -8.11 -19.47
CA VAL A 57 -4.27 -8.43 -18.09
C VAL A 57 -4.36 -9.93 -17.81
N GLN A 58 -5.41 -10.59 -18.29
CA GLN A 58 -5.59 -12.01 -18.10
C GLN A 58 -4.45 -12.81 -18.75
N ASP A 59 -4.15 -12.51 -20.02
CA ASP A 59 -3.22 -13.30 -20.82
C ASP A 59 -1.74 -12.99 -20.49
N THR A 60 -1.42 -11.74 -20.16
CA THR A 60 -0.03 -11.30 -19.93
C THR A 60 0.42 -11.35 -18.47
N VAL A 61 -0.51 -11.29 -17.52
CA VAL A 61 -0.19 -11.25 -16.08
C VAL A 61 -0.82 -12.43 -15.35
N THR A 62 -2.15 -12.54 -15.44
CA THR A 62 -2.92 -13.45 -14.59
C THR A 62 -2.54 -14.91 -14.86
N GLN A 63 -2.61 -15.35 -16.11
CA GLN A 63 -2.26 -16.72 -16.51
C GLN A 63 -0.78 -17.05 -16.23
N VAL A 64 0.13 -16.10 -16.42
CA VAL A 64 1.56 -16.30 -16.16
C VAL A 64 1.80 -16.57 -14.68
N ILE A 65 1.16 -15.81 -13.79
CA ILE A 65 1.24 -16.05 -12.34
C ILE A 65 0.59 -17.40 -12.00
N GLU A 66 -0.63 -17.66 -12.47
CA GLU A 66 -1.37 -18.89 -12.21
C GLU A 66 -0.61 -20.16 -12.61
N GLN A 67 -0.01 -20.19 -13.80
CA GLN A 67 0.79 -21.32 -14.29
C GLN A 67 2.03 -21.59 -13.44
N ASN A 68 2.54 -20.58 -12.73
CA ASN A 68 3.67 -20.73 -11.83
C ASN A 68 3.25 -21.08 -10.39
N MET A 69 1.96 -21.02 -10.05
CA MET A 69 1.43 -21.39 -8.71
C MET A 69 1.27 -22.91 -8.49
N ASN A 70 2.08 -23.71 -9.18
CA ASN A 70 2.07 -25.17 -9.08
C ASN A 70 3.02 -25.67 -7.98
N GLY A 71 2.62 -26.76 -7.31
CA GLY A 71 3.42 -27.40 -6.26
C GLY A 71 3.51 -26.58 -4.97
N ILE A 72 2.45 -25.83 -4.66
CA ILE A 72 2.25 -25.18 -3.37
C ILE A 72 1.54 -26.17 -2.43
N ASP A 73 2.04 -26.31 -1.21
CA ASP A 73 1.49 -27.27 -0.26
C ASP A 73 0.11 -26.84 0.23
N ASN A 74 -0.77 -27.82 0.45
CA ASN A 74 -2.11 -27.62 1.03
C ASN A 74 -3.02 -26.65 0.27
N LEU A 75 -2.73 -26.34 -0.99
CA LEU A 75 -3.61 -25.56 -1.86
C LEU A 75 -4.94 -26.33 -2.06
N MET A 76 -6.07 -25.68 -1.81
CA MET A 76 -7.40 -26.23 -2.12
C MET A 76 -7.86 -25.80 -3.50
N TYR A 77 -7.86 -24.49 -3.73
CA TYR A 77 -8.26 -23.90 -5.00
C TYR A 77 -7.62 -22.52 -5.16
N MET A 78 -7.58 -22.07 -6.39
CA MET A 78 -7.14 -20.74 -6.79
C MET A 78 -8.27 -20.10 -7.60
N SER A 79 -8.51 -18.82 -7.35
CA SER A 79 -9.46 -18.01 -8.11
C SER A 79 -8.81 -16.68 -8.46
N SER A 80 -8.97 -16.23 -9.68
CA SER A 80 -8.45 -14.95 -10.16
C SER A 80 -9.56 -14.06 -10.68
N THR A 81 -9.30 -12.76 -10.69
CA THR A 81 -10.15 -11.76 -11.31
C THR A 81 -9.26 -10.73 -11.97
N SER A 82 -9.51 -10.49 -13.25
CA SER A 82 -8.88 -9.45 -14.06
C SER A 82 -9.99 -8.50 -14.49
N ASP A 83 -9.81 -7.20 -14.26
CA ASP A 83 -10.81 -6.20 -14.61
C ASP A 83 -10.32 -5.23 -15.69
N SER A 84 -11.27 -4.45 -16.22
CA SER A 84 -10.99 -3.43 -17.25
C SER A 84 -10.30 -2.19 -16.71
N ALA A 85 -10.08 -2.08 -15.40
CA ALA A 85 -9.29 -1.01 -14.80
C ALA A 85 -7.78 -1.36 -14.78
N GLY A 86 -7.41 -2.54 -15.29
CA GLY A 86 -6.04 -3.01 -15.30
C GLY A 86 -5.64 -3.74 -14.01
N SER A 87 -6.57 -3.97 -13.08
CA SER A 87 -6.28 -4.62 -11.81
C SER A 87 -6.44 -6.14 -11.92
N VAL A 88 -5.52 -6.85 -11.27
CA VAL A 88 -5.58 -8.30 -11.11
C VAL A 88 -5.54 -8.65 -9.63
N THR A 89 -6.39 -9.60 -9.23
CA THR A 89 -6.34 -10.22 -7.91
C THR A 89 -6.41 -11.73 -8.06
N ILE A 90 -5.40 -12.45 -7.56
CA ILE A 90 -5.35 -13.90 -7.53
C ILE A 90 -5.40 -14.35 -6.08
N THR A 91 -6.45 -15.05 -5.69
CA THR A 91 -6.63 -15.59 -4.35
C THR A 91 -6.37 -17.09 -4.34
N LEU A 92 -5.34 -17.50 -3.61
CA LEU A 92 -5.02 -18.89 -3.33
C LEU A 92 -5.61 -19.25 -1.97
N THR A 93 -6.50 -20.25 -1.93
CA THR A 93 -7.15 -20.71 -0.70
C THR A 93 -6.57 -22.06 -0.30
N PHE A 94 -6.21 -22.20 0.97
CA PHE A 94 -5.49 -23.35 1.52
C PHE A 94 -6.37 -24.16 2.47
N LYS A 95 -5.98 -25.42 2.73
CA LYS A 95 -6.70 -26.30 3.66
C LYS A 95 -6.63 -25.72 5.08
N SER A 96 -7.70 -25.91 5.86
CA SER A 96 -7.72 -25.55 7.28
C SER A 96 -6.57 -26.23 8.03
N GLY A 97 -5.89 -25.47 8.90
CA GLY A 97 -4.69 -25.93 9.63
C GLY A 97 -3.37 -25.64 8.91
N THR A 98 -3.39 -25.13 7.67
CA THR A 98 -2.19 -24.62 7.01
C THR A 98 -1.68 -23.36 7.71
N ASP A 99 -0.36 -23.28 7.92
CA ASP A 99 0.27 -22.08 8.45
C ASP A 99 0.21 -20.95 7.40
N PRO A 100 -0.44 -19.81 7.70
CA PRO A 100 -0.60 -18.71 6.75
C PRO A 100 0.72 -17.99 6.41
N ASP A 101 1.71 -18.01 7.31
CA ASP A 101 3.04 -17.46 7.05
C ASP A 101 3.78 -18.33 6.04
N ILE A 102 3.72 -19.66 6.22
CA ILE A 102 4.34 -20.60 5.27
C ILE A 102 3.64 -20.53 3.91
N ALA A 103 2.31 -20.49 3.88
CA ALA A 103 1.55 -20.34 2.65
C ALA A 103 1.95 -19.06 1.89
N GLN A 104 2.08 -17.93 2.59
CA GLN A 104 2.50 -16.65 1.99
C GLN A 104 3.92 -16.74 1.41
N VAL A 105 4.86 -17.32 2.15
CA VAL A 105 6.25 -17.50 1.68
C VAL A 105 6.31 -18.43 0.46
N GLN A 106 5.55 -19.52 0.45
CA GLN A 106 5.49 -20.42 -0.71
C GLN A 106 4.95 -19.70 -1.95
N VAL A 107 3.87 -18.93 -1.81
CA VAL A 107 3.31 -18.11 -2.89
C VAL A 107 4.32 -17.09 -3.37
N GLN A 108 4.98 -16.37 -2.46
CA GLN A 108 5.98 -15.37 -2.81
C GLN A 108 7.18 -15.98 -3.56
N ASN A 109 7.67 -17.14 -3.12
CA ASN A 109 8.75 -17.85 -3.79
C ASN A 109 8.36 -18.28 -5.22
N LYS A 110 7.13 -18.73 -5.42
CA LYS A 110 6.61 -19.07 -6.75
C LYS A 110 6.41 -17.83 -7.61
N LEU A 111 5.90 -16.74 -7.03
CA LEU A 111 5.69 -15.49 -7.73
C LEU A 111 7.01 -14.90 -8.23
N GLN A 112 8.09 -14.96 -7.43
CA GLN A 112 9.41 -14.48 -7.84
C GLN A 112 9.95 -15.18 -9.10
N LEU A 113 9.58 -16.45 -9.34
CA LEU A 113 9.95 -17.16 -10.57
C LEU A 113 9.14 -16.69 -11.78
N ALA A 114 7.92 -16.21 -11.55
CA ALA A 114 7.04 -15.67 -12.58
C ALA A 114 7.33 -14.20 -12.90
N THR A 115 7.81 -13.41 -11.92
CA THR A 115 8.04 -11.96 -12.07
C THR A 115 8.81 -11.57 -13.33
N PRO A 116 9.90 -12.25 -13.73
CA PRO A 116 10.66 -11.88 -14.93
C PRO A 116 9.89 -12.09 -16.24
N LEU A 117 8.84 -12.91 -16.24
CA LEU A 117 7.97 -13.18 -17.39
C LEU A 117 6.85 -12.14 -17.54
N LEU A 118 6.65 -11.30 -16.52
CA LEU A 118 5.61 -10.27 -16.52
C LEU A 118 6.06 -9.03 -17.30
N PRO A 119 5.12 -8.23 -17.84
CA PRO A 119 5.40 -6.92 -18.42
C PRO A 119 6.19 -6.00 -17.48
N GLN A 120 7.10 -5.20 -18.03
CA GLN A 120 7.97 -4.30 -17.27
C GLN A 120 7.15 -3.27 -16.47
N GLU A 121 6.05 -2.79 -17.03
CA GLU A 121 5.15 -1.82 -16.43
C GLU A 121 4.53 -2.36 -15.13
N VAL A 122 4.18 -3.66 -15.12
CA VAL A 122 3.64 -4.35 -13.94
C VAL A 122 4.73 -4.59 -12.90
N GLN A 123 5.93 -5.00 -13.34
CA GLN A 123 7.08 -5.18 -12.45
C GLN A 123 7.45 -3.86 -11.75
N GLN A 124 7.41 -2.74 -12.48
CA GLN A 124 7.69 -1.40 -11.96
C GLN A 124 6.65 -0.93 -10.96
N GLN A 125 5.37 -1.29 -11.15
CA GLN A 125 4.33 -1.00 -10.15
C GLN A 125 4.46 -1.83 -8.88
N GLY A 126 5.17 -2.96 -8.97
CA GLY A 126 5.28 -3.91 -7.88
C GLY A 126 4.05 -4.81 -7.78
N ILE A 127 4.24 -5.95 -7.12
CA ILE A 127 3.21 -6.97 -6.93
C ILE A 127 3.12 -7.21 -5.44
N SER A 128 1.93 -7.03 -4.87
CA SER A 128 1.71 -7.29 -3.45
C SER A 128 1.28 -8.73 -3.22
N VAL A 129 1.80 -9.33 -2.14
CA VAL A 129 1.43 -10.68 -1.69
C VAL A 129 1.03 -10.58 -0.23
N GLU A 130 -0.26 -10.72 0.03
CA GLU A 130 -0.85 -10.44 1.33
C GLU A 130 -1.67 -11.63 1.82
N LYS A 131 -1.73 -11.81 3.13
CA LYS A 131 -2.67 -12.76 3.74
C LYS A 131 -4.08 -12.21 3.55
N SER A 132 -4.89 -12.92 2.80
CA SER A 132 -6.24 -12.46 2.45
C SER A 132 -7.18 -12.64 3.64
N SER A 133 -7.92 -11.58 3.93
CA SER A 133 -9.08 -11.59 4.81
C SER A 133 -10.22 -10.86 4.09
N SER A 134 -11.38 -11.50 4.03
CA SER A 134 -12.54 -10.96 3.30
C SER A 134 -13.33 -9.91 4.09
N SER A 135 -12.95 -9.62 5.34
CA SER A 135 -13.69 -8.69 6.21
C SER A 135 -12.82 -7.52 6.67
N PHE A 136 -13.31 -6.30 6.46
CA PHE A 136 -12.79 -5.12 7.16
C PHE A 136 -13.19 -5.19 8.64
N LEU A 137 -12.23 -4.94 9.52
CA LEU A 137 -12.46 -4.70 10.93
C LEU A 137 -13.15 -3.35 11.15
N LEU A 138 -12.64 -2.32 10.47
CA LEU A 138 -13.10 -0.95 10.59
C LEU A 138 -12.79 -0.19 9.30
N VAL A 139 -13.65 0.76 8.94
CA VAL A 139 -13.37 1.75 7.90
C VAL A 139 -13.30 3.11 8.57
N ALA A 140 -12.12 3.73 8.55
CA ALA A 140 -11.95 5.09 9.03
C ALA A 140 -12.31 6.05 7.90
N GLY A 141 -13.34 6.87 8.09
CA GLY A 141 -13.74 7.90 7.14
C GLY A 141 -13.08 9.23 7.46
N PHE A 142 -12.57 9.91 6.43
CA PHE A 142 -11.96 11.23 6.54
C PHE A 142 -12.77 12.22 5.70
N ILE A 143 -13.20 13.29 6.33
CA ILE A 143 -13.92 14.41 5.69
C ILE A 143 -13.25 15.70 6.15
N SER A 144 -13.43 16.76 5.36
CA SER A 144 -13.06 18.11 5.76
C SER A 144 -14.30 18.98 5.82
N ASP A 145 -14.36 19.89 6.79
CA ASP A 145 -15.37 20.94 6.84
C ASP A 145 -15.05 22.13 5.93
N ASN A 146 -13.84 22.19 5.37
CA ASN A 146 -13.48 23.21 4.39
C ASN A 146 -14.03 22.85 3.00
N PRO A 147 -14.89 23.71 2.39
CA PRO A 147 -15.50 23.44 1.09
C PRO A 147 -14.50 23.44 -0.09
N THR A 148 -13.28 23.96 0.09
CA THR A 148 -12.26 23.94 -0.96
C THR A 148 -11.47 22.64 -1.01
N THR A 149 -11.54 21.83 0.04
CA THR A 149 -10.79 20.58 0.14
C THR A 149 -11.41 19.52 -0.77
N THR A 150 -10.64 19.01 -1.71
CA THR A 150 -11.08 17.94 -2.62
C THR A 150 -10.88 16.56 -2.01
N GLN A 151 -11.49 15.53 -2.60
CA GLN A 151 -11.22 14.14 -2.19
C GLN A 151 -9.73 13.78 -2.33
N ASP A 152 -9.05 14.32 -3.35
CA ASP A 152 -7.64 14.02 -3.61
C ASP A 152 -6.77 14.60 -2.50
N ASP A 153 -7.07 15.83 -2.04
CA ASP A 153 -6.36 16.47 -0.92
C ASP A 153 -6.47 15.64 0.37
N ILE A 154 -7.68 15.14 0.67
CA ILE A 154 -7.92 14.29 1.84
C ILE A 154 -7.18 12.96 1.66
N SER A 155 -7.25 12.36 0.47
CA SER A 155 -6.66 11.05 0.20
C SER A 155 -5.14 11.08 0.25
N ASP A 156 -4.51 12.14 -0.26
CA ASP A 156 -3.06 12.36 -0.15
C ASP A 156 -2.63 12.53 1.30
N TYR A 157 -3.37 13.31 2.08
CA TYR A 157 -3.07 13.46 3.50
C TYR A 157 -3.14 12.12 4.24
N VAL A 158 -4.20 11.33 3.98
CA VAL A 158 -4.37 10.01 4.58
C VAL A 158 -3.26 9.05 4.13
N ALA A 159 -2.91 9.03 2.85
CA ALA A 159 -1.84 8.17 2.33
C ALA A 159 -0.49 8.51 2.96
N SER A 160 -0.14 9.80 3.01
CA SER A 160 1.18 10.28 3.41
C SER A 160 1.40 10.28 4.92
N ASN A 161 0.36 10.59 5.70
CA ASN A 161 0.52 10.82 7.16
C ASN A 161 -0.16 9.76 8.02
N VAL A 162 -1.15 9.03 7.49
CA VAL A 162 -2.01 8.16 8.30
C VAL A 162 -1.85 6.68 7.95
N LYS A 163 -1.86 6.32 6.67
CA LYS A 163 -1.85 4.93 6.20
C LYS A 163 -0.68 4.15 6.81
N ASP A 164 0.51 4.72 6.75
CA ASP A 164 1.75 4.08 7.18
C ASP A 164 1.83 3.79 8.69
N PRO A 165 1.60 4.78 9.58
CA PRO A 165 1.51 4.51 11.01
C PRO A 165 0.46 3.47 11.37
N ILE A 166 -0.71 3.50 10.72
CA ILE A 166 -1.81 2.57 10.99
C ILE A 166 -1.48 1.16 10.51
N SER A 167 -0.86 1.02 9.34
CA SER A 167 -0.46 -0.27 8.78
C SER A 167 0.57 -1.00 9.65
N ARG A 168 1.37 -0.26 10.43
CA ARG A 168 2.37 -0.82 11.36
C ARG A 168 1.82 -1.17 12.73
N LEU A 169 0.56 -0.85 13.03
CA LEU A 169 -0.04 -1.22 14.31
C LEU A 169 -0.15 -2.74 14.39
N ASN A 170 0.31 -3.31 15.50
CA ASN A 170 0.15 -4.74 15.73
C ASN A 170 -1.34 -5.10 15.61
N GLY A 171 -1.66 -6.22 14.96
CA GLY A 171 -3.03 -6.67 14.72
C GLY A 171 -3.70 -6.11 13.47
N VAL A 172 -3.11 -5.10 12.83
CA VAL A 172 -3.49 -4.68 11.47
C VAL A 172 -2.79 -5.60 10.47
N GLY A 173 -3.56 -6.20 9.55
CA GLY A 173 -3.05 -7.12 8.54
C GLY A 173 -2.85 -6.47 7.19
N ASP A 174 -3.88 -5.75 6.74
CA ASP A 174 -3.89 -5.03 5.47
C ASP A 174 -4.69 -3.73 5.64
N VAL A 175 -4.33 -2.72 4.86
CA VAL A 175 -4.91 -1.39 4.87
C VAL A 175 -5.16 -0.92 3.44
N GLN A 176 -6.43 -0.80 3.09
CA GLN A 176 -6.88 -0.31 1.79
C GLN A 176 -7.25 1.17 1.87
N LEU A 177 -6.61 1.99 1.06
CA LEU A 177 -7.00 3.39 0.86
C LEU A 177 -8.16 3.49 -0.13
N PHE A 178 -9.23 4.19 0.24
CA PHE A 178 -10.33 4.56 -0.63
C PHE A 178 -10.07 5.95 -1.20
N GLY A 179 -9.24 5.99 -2.24
CA GLY A 179 -8.70 7.19 -2.84
C GLY A 179 -7.29 6.92 -3.36
N ALA A 180 -6.55 7.98 -3.67
CA ALA A 180 -5.18 7.88 -4.16
C ALA A 180 -4.32 8.98 -3.54
N GLN A 181 -3.03 8.72 -3.35
CA GLN A 181 -2.06 9.77 -3.05
C GLN A 181 -1.90 10.71 -4.24
N TYR A 182 -1.28 11.87 -4.04
CA TYR A 182 -0.96 12.74 -5.16
C TYR A 182 0.05 12.10 -6.10
N ALA A 183 -0.18 12.37 -7.38
CA ALA A 183 0.77 12.18 -8.46
C ALA A 183 0.88 13.48 -9.26
N MET A 184 2.06 13.73 -9.82
CA MET A 184 2.22 14.79 -10.81
C MET A 184 1.49 14.38 -12.08
N ARG A 185 0.39 15.05 -12.40
CA ARG A 185 -0.41 14.78 -13.60
C ARG A 185 0.04 15.67 -14.75
N VAL A 186 0.43 15.04 -15.85
CA VAL A 186 0.79 15.70 -17.11
C VAL A 186 -0.27 15.34 -18.16
N TRP A 187 -1.24 16.22 -18.34
CA TRP A 187 -2.34 16.05 -19.29
C TRP A 187 -1.92 16.56 -20.67
N LEU A 188 -1.45 15.66 -21.53
CA LEU A 188 -0.99 15.98 -22.87
C LEU A 188 -2.12 16.46 -23.78
N ASP A 189 -1.88 17.53 -24.54
CA ASP A 189 -2.77 18.00 -25.61
C ASP A 189 -2.24 17.53 -26.97
N GLY A 190 -3.00 16.66 -27.64
CA GLY A 190 -2.62 16.10 -28.93
C GLY A 190 -2.47 17.14 -30.05
N ASN A 191 -3.24 18.22 -30.02
CA ASN A 191 -3.15 19.28 -31.03
C ASN A 191 -1.88 20.11 -30.82
N LEU A 192 -1.55 20.43 -29.57
CA LEU A 192 -0.33 21.17 -29.24
C LEU A 192 0.92 20.32 -29.51
N LEU A 193 0.91 19.03 -29.15
CA LEU A 193 1.99 18.11 -29.50
C LEU A 193 2.22 18.07 -31.02
N ASN A 194 1.15 17.92 -31.81
CA ASN A 194 1.25 17.90 -33.27
C ASN A 194 1.79 19.24 -33.84
N LYS A 195 1.36 20.38 -33.29
CA LYS A 195 1.86 21.71 -33.69
C LYS A 195 3.39 21.84 -33.58
N TYR A 196 3.98 21.20 -32.57
CA TYR A 196 5.43 21.23 -32.33
C TYR A 196 6.16 19.99 -32.88
N ASN A 197 5.48 19.14 -33.65
CA ASN A 197 5.98 17.86 -34.15
C ASN A 197 6.60 17.01 -33.02
N LEU A 198 5.88 16.92 -31.90
CA LEU A 198 6.26 16.13 -30.73
C LEU A 198 5.29 14.97 -30.56
N THR A 199 5.78 13.90 -29.96
CA THR A 199 5.01 12.71 -29.61
C THR A 199 4.97 12.53 -28.08
N PRO A 200 4.04 11.72 -27.54
CA PRO A 200 4.07 11.34 -26.13
C PRO A 200 5.40 10.69 -25.71
N VAL A 201 6.07 9.97 -26.61
CA VAL A 201 7.37 9.34 -26.36
C VAL A 201 8.45 10.39 -26.08
N ASP A 202 8.44 11.51 -26.81
CA ASP A 202 9.39 12.61 -26.58
C ASP A 202 9.22 13.22 -25.19
N VAL A 203 7.96 13.36 -24.75
CA VAL A 203 7.66 13.85 -23.40
C VAL A 203 8.13 12.89 -22.32
N ILE A 204 7.86 11.59 -22.48
CA ILE A 204 8.33 10.55 -21.54
C ILE A 204 9.86 10.58 -21.42
N ASN A 205 10.56 10.62 -22.55
CA ASN A 205 12.02 10.67 -22.58
C ASN A 205 12.56 11.94 -21.92
N ALA A 206 11.97 13.10 -22.21
CA ALA A 206 12.38 14.36 -21.61
C ALA A 206 12.19 14.36 -20.09
N LEU A 207 11.08 13.80 -19.60
CA LEU A 207 10.82 13.63 -18.17
C LEU A 207 11.79 12.66 -17.52
N GLN A 208 12.11 11.53 -18.15
CA GLN A 208 13.09 10.57 -17.61
C GLN A 208 14.49 11.17 -17.47
N VAL A 209 14.90 12.07 -18.39
CA VAL A 209 16.22 12.72 -18.36
C VAL A 209 16.24 13.91 -17.40
N GLN A 210 15.17 14.71 -17.34
CA GLN A 210 15.17 15.96 -16.57
C GLN A 210 14.61 15.81 -15.14
N ASN A 211 13.85 14.76 -14.85
CA ASN A 211 13.39 14.41 -13.51
C ASN A 211 14.16 13.20 -12.97
N ASP A 212 15.49 13.35 -12.87
CA ASP A 212 16.38 12.29 -12.38
C ASP A 212 17.11 12.73 -11.10
N GLN A 213 17.53 11.74 -10.31
CA GLN A 213 18.36 11.93 -9.14
C GLN A 213 19.77 11.41 -9.44
N ILE A 214 20.68 12.32 -9.78
CA ILE A 214 22.04 11.96 -10.18
C ILE A 214 22.95 11.88 -8.94
N ALA A 215 23.64 10.76 -8.77
CA ALA A 215 24.68 10.59 -7.77
C ALA A 215 25.98 11.26 -8.24
N ALA A 216 26.24 12.49 -7.78
CA ALA A 216 27.39 13.29 -8.22
C ALA A 216 28.67 13.07 -7.40
N GLY A 217 28.61 12.27 -6.33
CA GLY A 217 29.75 11.97 -5.48
C GLY A 217 30.05 13.04 -4.43
N GLN A 218 31.32 13.27 -4.13
CA GLN A 218 31.77 14.16 -3.06
C GLN A 218 33.14 14.78 -3.36
N LEU A 219 33.31 16.05 -3.02
CA LEU A 219 34.59 16.74 -3.00
C LEU A 219 35.45 16.18 -1.86
N GLY A 220 36.71 15.85 -2.14
CA GLY A 220 37.59 15.22 -1.15
C GLY A 220 37.16 13.80 -0.76
N GLY A 221 36.43 13.11 -1.63
CA GLY A 221 36.16 11.68 -1.51
C GLY A 221 37.44 10.84 -1.60
N THR A 222 37.47 9.71 -0.91
CA THR A 222 38.62 8.81 -0.96
C THR A 222 38.73 8.08 -2.29
N PRO A 223 39.96 7.83 -2.80
CA PRO A 223 41.25 8.22 -2.21
C PRO A 223 41.59 9.71 -2.45
N ALA A 224 41.72 10.47 -1.37
CA ALA A 224 42.03 11.90 -1.41
C ALA A 224 43.53 12.16 -1.22
N LEU A 225 44.01 13.30 -1.70
CA LEU A 225 45.39 13.74 -1.49
C LEU A 225 45.69 13.93 0.00
N LYS A 226 46.91 13.59 0.43
CA LYS A 226 47.36 13.81 1.81
C LYS A 226 47.29 15.30 2.14
N GLY A 227 46.60 15.65 3.22
CA GLY A 227 46.37 17.04 3.64
C GLY A 227 45.04 17.64 3.18
N GLN A 228 44.19 16.90 2.45
CA GLN A 228 42.83 17.34 2.11
C GLN A 228 42.00 17.54 3.39
N GLN A 229 41.59 18.78 3.66
CA GLN A 229 40.79 19.15 4.85
C GLN A 229 39.29 19.24 4.58
N LEU A 230 38.88 19.36 3.31
CA LEU A 230 37.47 19.48 2.92
C LEU A 230 36.94 18.14 2.42
N ASN A 231 35.87 17.65 3.04
CA ASN A 231 35.02 16.59 2.51
C ASN A 231 33.57 17.11 2.46
N ALA A 232 32.98 17.17 1.27
CA ALA A 232 31.64 17.71 1.08
C ALA A 232 30.90 16.95 -0.03
N SER A 233 29.65 16.56 0.21
CA SER A 233 28.82 15.89 -0.79
C SER A 233 28.46 16.85 -1.92
N ILE A 234 28.51 16.37 -3.16
CA ILE A 234 28.08 17.15 -4.33
C ILE A 234 26.60 16.85 -4.55
N ILE A 235 25.78 17.91 -4.49
CA ILE A 235 24.36 17.84 -4.85
C ILE A 235 24.25 18.36 -6.28
N ALA A 236 23.93 17.47 -7.21
CA ALA A 236 23.68 17.84 -8.61
C ALA A 236 22.15 17.95 -8.85
N GLN A 237 21.67 17.31 -9.91
CA GLN A 237 20.26 17.31 -10.26
C GLN A 237 19.45 16.48 -9.25
N THR A 238 18.38 17.09 -8.74
CA THR A 238 17.39 16.45 -7.89
C THR A 238 16.08 16.30 -8.63
N ARG A 239 15.24 15.35 -8.20
CA ARG A 239 13.88 15.22 -8.73
C ARG A 239 13.09 16.51 -8.59
N LEU A 240 12.28 16.79 -9.61
CA LEU A 240 11.35 17.92 -9.66
C LEU A 240 10.23 17.68 -8.64
N LYS A 241 9.74 18.76 -8.03
CA LYS A 241 8.80 18.68 -6.89
C LYS A 241 7.46 19.34 -7.16
N ASP A 242 7.44 20.44 -7.90
CA ASP A 242 6.25 21.25 -8.12
C ASP A 242 5.81 21.31 -9.59
N PRO A 243 4.52 21.60 -9.86
CA PRO A 243 4.03 21.72 -11.23
C PRO A 243 4.77 22.76 -12.08
N GLN A 244 5.33 23.82 -11.45
CA GLN A 244 6.04 24.86 -12.19
C GLN A 244 7.41 24.39 -12.68
N GLU A 245 8.10 23.56 -11.90
CA GLU A 245 9.35 22.88 -12.28
C GLU A 245 9.11 21.91 -13.43
N PHE A 246 8.08 21.06 -13.33
CA PHE A 246 7.68 20.18 -14.45
C PHE A 246 7.32 20.99 -15.70
N GLY A 247 6.65 22.13 -15.53
CA GLY A 247 6.31 23.03 -16.64
C GLY A 247 7.51 23.65 -17.35
N LYS A 248 8.69 23.66 -16.75
CA LYS A 248 9.95 24.17 -17.35
C LYS A 248 10.75 23.09 -18.07
N VAL A 249 10.35 21.81 -17.98
CA VAL A 249 11.03 20.71 -18.68
C VAL A 249 11.10 21.03 -20.17
N THR A 250 12.32 21.03 -20.70
CA THR A 250 12.58 21.37 -22.10
C THR A 250 12.29 20.17 -22.97
N LEU A 251 11.38 20.30 -23.93
CA LEU A 251 11.04 19.24 -24.88
C LEU A 251 11.82 19.38 -26.18
N ARG A 252 11.98 20.60 -26.66
CA ARG A 252 12.64 20.89 -27.94
C ARG A 252 13.21 22.29 -27.98
N VAL A 253 14.30 22.45 -28.72
CA VAL A 253 14.81 23.76 -29.15
C VAL A 253 14.64 23.87 -30.66
N ASN A 254 13.96 24.90 -31.11
CA ASN A 254 13.71 25.17 -32.53
C ASN A 254 14.92 25.86 -33.18
N ALA A 255 14.98 25.83 -34.50
CA ALA A 255 16.09 26.43 -35.26
C ALA A 255 16.20 27.96 -35.10
N ASP A 256 15.11 28.62 -34.72
CA ASP A 256 15.04 30.06 -34.42
C ASP A 256 15.48 30.40 -32.98
N GLY A 257 15.87 29.40 -32.18
CA GLY A 257 16.26 29.56 -30.78
C GLY A 257 15.10 29.55 -29.79
N SER A 258 13.85 29.44 -30.25
CA SER A 258 12.70 29.27 -29.35
C SER A 258 12.72 27.88 -28.70
N VAL A 259 12.33 27.82 -27.43
CA VAL A 259 12.30 26.57 -26.64
C VAL A 259 10.84 26.20 -26.38
N VAL A 260 10.52 24.93 -26.63
CA VAL A 260 9.22 24.34 -26.29
C VAL A 260 9.36 23.65 -24.95
N HIS A 261 8.60 24.09 -23.97
CA HIS A 261 8.53 23.50 -22.64
C HIS A 261 7.32 22.60 -22.49
N LEU A 262 7.32 21.76 -21.45
CA LEU A 262 6.20 20.86 -21.17
C LEU A 262 4.87 21.59 -20.98
N LYS A 263 4.88 22.77 -20.34
CA LYS A 263 3.68 23.60 -20.16
C LYS A 263 3.05 24.07 -21.49
N ASP A 264 3.81 24.06 -22.59
CA ASP A 264 3.33 24.51 -23.90
C ASP A 264 2.55 23.42 -24.64
N VAL A 265 2.60 22.17 -24.14
CA VAL A 265 1.94 21.00 -24.76
C VAL A 265 1.10 20.18 -23.77
N ALA A 266 1.08 20.55 -22.49
CA ALA A 266 0.35 19.81 -21.46
C ALA A 266 -0.13 20.70 -20.31
N ARG A 267 -1.28 20.35 -19.70
CA ARG A 267 -1.68 20.88 -18.39
C ARG A 267 -1.00 20.08 -17.30
N ILE A 268 -0.38 20.76 -16.34
CA ILE A 268 0.41 20.14 -15.27
C ILE A 268 -0.19 20.55 -13.93
N GLU A 269 -0.57 19.56 -13.12
CA GLU A 269 -1.16 19.79 -11.80
C GLU A 269 -0.85 18.62 -10.85
N LEU A 270 -0.98 18.87 -9.55
CA LEU A 270 -1.08 17.79 -8.57
C LEU A 270 -2.51 17.25 -8.59
N GLY A 271 -2.67 15.95 -8.75
CA GLY A 271 -3.97 15.27 -8.68
C GLY A 271 -3.82 13.84 -8.19
N GLY A 272 -4.91 13.12 -7.94
CA GLY A 272 -4.83 11.73 -7.47
C GLY A 272 -4.08 10.81 -8.46
N GLU A 273 -3.31 9.85 -7.96
CA GLU A 273 -2.58 8.83 -8.74
C GLU A 273 -3.50 7.91 -9.56
N ASN A 274 -4.74 7.73 -9.13
CA ASN A 274 -5.81 7.14 -9.90
C ASN A 274 -7.16 7.81 -9.55
N TYR A 275 -8.13 7.70 -10.45
CA TYR A 275 -9.45 8.33 -10.32
C TYR A 275 -10.59 7.29 -10.30
N ASN A 276 -10.26 6.03 -9.98
CA ASN A 276 -11.19 4.90 -10.10
C ASN A 276 -12.22 4.85 -8.97
N VAL A 277 -11.91 5.47 -7.82
CA VAL A 277 -12.76 5.45 -6.62
C VAL A 277 -13.23 6.86 -6.31
N VAL A 278 -14.54 7.04 -6.19
CA VAL A 278 -15.14 8.29 -5.69
C VAL A 278 -15.80 7.98 -4.34
N ALA A 279 -15.25 8.54 -3.27
CA ALA A 279 -15.73 8.32 -1.91
C ALA A 279 -16.48 9.57 -1.41
N ARG A 280 -17.66 9.36 -0.82
CA ARG A 280 -18.46 10.42 -0.19
C ARG A 280 -19.01 9.94 1.14
N ILE A 281 -19.01 10.83 2.12
CA ILE A 281 -19.64 10.61 3.42
C ILE A 281 -20.68 11.71 3.61
N ASN A 282 -21.96 11.33 3.71
CA ASN A 282 -23.09 12.24 3.81
C ASN A 282 -23.10 13.31 2.70
N GLY A 283 -22.71 12.93 1.48
CA GLY A 283 -22.65 13.82 0.32
C GLY A 283 -21.42 14.73 0.24
N LYS A 284 -20.58 14.82 1.27
CA LYS A 284 -19.31 15.55 1.24
C LYS A 284 -18.20 14.71 0.57
N PRO A 285 -17.25 15.33 -0.14
CA PRO A 285 -16.01 14.67 -0.55
C PRO A 285 -15.32 14.02 0.65
N ALA A 286 -14.89 12.78 0.49
CA ALA A 286 -14.29 12.01 1.57
C ALA A 286 -13.18 11.12 1.05
N SER A 287 -12.27 10.74 1.93
CA SER A 287 -11.40 9.58 1.74
C SER A 287 -11.72 8.55 2.81
N GLY A 288 -11.19 7.35 2.65
CA GLY A 288 -11.38 6.30 3.65
C GLY A 288 -10.19 5.37 3.75
N LEU A 289 -10.06 4.73 4.90
CA LEU A 289 -9.04 3.73 5.16
C LEU A 289 -9.72 2.48 5.70
N GLY A 290 -9.85 1.47 4.85
CA GLY A 290 -10.36 0.15 5.20
C GLY A 290 -9.27 -0.67 5.86
N ILE A 291 -9.49 -1.09 7.10
CA ILE A 291 -8.50 -1.80 7.92
C ILE A 291 -8.96 -3.24 8.09
N LYS A 292 -8.12 -4.18 7.66
CA LYS A 292 -8.36 -5.62 7.84
C LYS A 292 -7.54 -6.15 9.01
N LEU A 293 -8.14 -7.07 9.77
CA LEU A 293 -7.50 -7.69 10.91
C LEU A 293 -6.43 -8.69 10.44
N ALA A 294 -5.24 -8.65 11.04
CA ALA A 294 -4.22 -9.67 10.81
C ALA A 294 -4.71 -11.04 11.27
N THR A 295 -4.28 -12.11 10.59
CA THR A 295 -4.62 -13.48 10.97
C THR A 295 -4.21 -13.76 12.41
N GLY A 296 -5.16 -14.22 13.24
CA GLY A 296 -4.92 -14.53 14.65
C GLY A 296 -4.90 -13.33 15.62
N ALA A 297 -5.11 -12.10 15.14
CA ALA A 297 -5.16 -10.93 16.00
C ALA A 297 -6.50 -10.79 16.75
N ASN A 298 -6.49 -10.05 17.86
CA ASN A 298 -7.69 -9.75 18.65
C ASN A 298 -8.39 -8.51 18.07
N ALA A 299 -9.64 -8.67 17.63
CA ALA A 299 -10.43 -7.61 17.01
C ALA A 299 -10.67 -6.42 17.95
N LEU A 300 -11.02 -6.69 19.22
CA LEU A 300 -11.34 -5.64 20.18
C LEU A 300 -10.10 -4.85 20.62
N ASP A 301 -8.98 -5.56 20.84
CA ASP A 301 -7.69 -4.95 21.17
C ASP A 301 -7.19 -4.06 20.03
N THR A 302 -7.27 -4.56 18.80
CA THR A 302 -6.88 -3.79 17.60
C THR A 302 -7.75 -2.56 17.42
N ALA A 303 -9.08 -2.72 17.48
CA ALA A 303 -10.02 -1.60 17.32
C ALA A 303 -9.94 -0.55 18.43
N THR A 304 -9.79 -0.98 19.69
CA THR A 304 -9.99 -0.09 20.86
C THR A 304 -8.68 0.35 21.49
N ALA A 305 -7.74 -0.56 21.71
CA ALA A 305 -6.50 -0.23 22.40
C ALA A 305 -5.44 0.34 21.46
N ARG A 306 -5.49 -0.01 20.16
CA ARG A 306 -4.46 0.38 19.19
C ARG A 306 -4.96 1.48 18.27
N LEU A 307 -6.03 1.24 17.51
CA LEU A 307 -6.57 2.22 16.54
C LEU A 307 -7.16 3.46 17.20
N LYS A 308 -8.05 3.30 18.20
CA LYS A 308 -8.61 4.47 18.90
C LYS A 308 -7.58 5.25 19.71
N ARG A 309 -6.43 4.66 20.08
CA ARG A 309 -5.35 5.39 20.77
C ARG A 309 -4.39 6.08 19.80
N SER A 310 -4.23 5.57 18.58
CA SER A 310 -3.41 6.24 17.55
C SER A 310 -4.13 7.47 16.96
N TRP A 311 -5.46 7.47 16.87
CA TRP A 311 -6.19 8.61 16.30
C TRP A 311 -5.96 9.95 17.03
N PRO A 312 -6.03 10.02 18.37
CA PRO A 312 -5.72 11.24 19.10
C PRO A 312 -4.28 11.73 18.94
N SER A 313 -3.31 10.86 18.64
CA SER A 313 -1.93 11.28 18.36
C SER A 313 -1.74 11.87 16.97
N CYS A 314 -2.59 11.49 16.01
CA CYS A 314 -2.57 12.06 14.65
C CYS A 314 -3.37 13.37 14.57
N SER A 315 -4.45 13.50 15.35
CA SER A 315 -5.35 14.65 15.32
C SER A 315 -4.69 16.04 15.46
N PRO A 316 -3.65 16.25 16.29
CA PRO A 316 -2.97 17.55 16.40
C PRO A 316 -2.25 17.99 15.12
N TYR A 317 -1.96 17.06 14.22
CA TYR A 317 -1.25 17.32 12.97
C TYR A 317 -2.21 17.41 11.78
N PHE A 318 -3.52 17.31 12.02
CA PHE A 318 -4.51 17.42 10.96
C PHE A 318 -4.53 18.85 10.40
N PRO A 319 -4.65 19.01 9.07
CA PRO A 319 -4.91 20.29 8.46
C PRO A 319 -6.22 20.88 9.01
N GLN A 320 -6.39 22.18 8.84
CA GLN A 320 -7.62 22.84 9.26
C GLN A 320 -8.82 22.33 8.45
N GLY A 321 -9.85 21.85 9.15
CA GLY A 321 -11.16 21.49 8.58
C GLY A 321 -11.42 20.00 8.54
#